data_AF-A0A953KWM0-F1
#
_entry.id   AF-A0A953KWM0-F1
#
_cell.length_a   1.000
_cell.length_b   1.000
_cell.length_c   1.000
_cell.angle_alpha   90.00
_cell.angle_beta   90.00
_cell.angle_gamma   90.00
#
_symmetry.space_group_name_H-M   'P 1'
#
loop_
_entity.id
_entity.type
_entity.pdbx_description
1 polymer ?
#
loop_
_entity_poly.entity_id
_entity_poly.type
_entity_poly.pdbx_seq_one_letter_code
_entity_poly.pdbx_strand_id
1 'polypeptide(L)' 'MSISTVFTNNRTQAVRLPADVRLPDGVKKVEVRARGVERVISPVGQRWDEFFQQGP' A
#
# COMPACT_ATOMS: atom_id res chain seq x y z
N MET A 1 1.63 -11.12 11.90
CA MET A 1 2.69 -10.52 11.04
C MET A 1 2.95 -11.51 9.92
N SER A 2 2.74 -11.11 8.68
CA SER A 2 2.81 -12.02 7.53
C SER A 2 3.96 -11.62 6.62
N ILE A 3 4.88 -12.57 6.39
CA ILE A 3 6.04 -12.38 5.53
C ILE A 3 5.65 -12.84 4.13
N SER A 4 6.09 -12.10 3.11
CA SER A 4 5.84 -12.44 1.72
C SER A 4 7.07 -12.18 0.87
N THR A 5 7.04 -12.68 -0.36
CA THR A 5 8.15 -12.62 -1.30
C THR A 5 8.01 -11.42 -2.23
N VAL A 6 9.15 -10.77 -2.48
CA VAL A 6 9.31 -9.78 -3.53
C VAL A 6 9.75 -10.50 -4.81
N PHE A 7 9.11 -10.22 -5.93
CA PHE A 7 9.43 -10.82 -7.22
C PHE A 7 9.39 -9.78 -8.33
N THR A 8 9.92 -10.13 -9.51
CA THR A 8 9.85 -9.30 -10.70
C THR A 8 8.82 -9.85 -11.68
N ASN A 9 8.04 -8.97 -12.30
CA ASN A 9 7.09 -9.30 -13.35
C ASN A 9 7.14 -8.22 -14.43
N ASN A 10 7.43 -8.59 -15.68
CA ASN A 10 7.47 -7.67 -16.82
C ASN A 10 8.28 -6.39 -16.54
N ARG A 11 9.51 -6.55 -16.00
CA ARG A 11 10.43 -5.45 -15.60
C ARG A 11 9.97 -4.59 -14.41
N THR A 12 8.83 -4.92 -13.77
CA THR A 12 8.38 -4.26 -12.54
C THR A 12 8.67 -5.14 -11.33
N GLN A 13 8.85 -4.53 -10.15
CA GLN A 13 8.93 -5.24 -8.89
C GLN A 13 7.55 -5.29 -8.25
N ALA A 14 7.18 -6.45 -7.71
CA ALA A 14 5.91 -6.68 -7.05
C ALA A 14 6.11 -7.39 -5.70
N VAL A 15 5.19 -7.14 -4.78
CA VAL A 15 5.06 -7.85 -3.51
C VAL A 15 3.74 -8.59 -3.54
N ARG A 16 3.76 -9.89 -3.23
CA ARG A 16 2.51 -10.65 -3.09
C ARG A 16 1.86 -10.28 -1.76
N LEU A 17 0.60 -9.86 -1.73
CA LEU A 17 -0.12 -9.64 -0.47
C LEU A 17 -0.71 -10.96 0.04
N PRO A 18 -0.31 -11.43 1.25
CA PRO A 18 -0.97 -12.54 1.93
C PRO A 18 -2.47 -12.28 2.17
N ALA A 19 -3.25 -13.35 2.32
CA ALA A 19 -4.71 -13.27 2.39
C ALA A 19 -5.23 -12.41 3.56
N ASP A 20 -4.55 -12.49 4.70
CA ASP A 20 -4.88 -11.79 5.95
C ASP A 20 -4.58 -10.29 5.93
N VAL A 21 -3.83 -9.81 4.92
CA VAL A 21 -3.48 -8.39 4.74
C VAL A 21 -3.86 -7.86 3.35
N ARG A 22 -4.85 -8.48 2.71
CA ARG A 22 -5.42 -7.95 1.47
C ARG A 22 -6.11 -6.62 1.72
N LEU A 23 -6.05 -5.75 0.72
CA LEU A 23 -6.85 -4.54 0.72
C LEU A 23 -8.34 -4.90 0.60
N PRO A 24 -9.25 -4.04 1.09
CA PRO A 24 -10.68 -4.23 0.92
C PRO A 24 -11.08 -4.42 -0.55
N ASP A 25 -12.19 -5.14 -0.75
CA ASP A 25 -12.73 -5.37 -2.08
C ASP A 25 -13.02 -4.04 -2.81
N GLY A 26 -12.69 -3.99 -4.09
CA GLY A 26 -12.89 -2.81 -4.93
C GLY A 26 -11.74 -1.78 -4.92
N VAL A 27 -10.76 -1.90 -4.00
CA VAL A 27 -9.56 -1.05 -4.04
C VAL A 27 -8.69 -1.42 -5.24
N LYS A 28 -8.69 -0.56 -6.26
CA LYS A 28 -7.89 -0.75 -7.49
C LYS A 28 -6.66 0.15 -7.58
N LYS A 29 -6.62 1.23 -6.79
CA LYS A 29 -5.55 2.21 -6.81
C LYS A 29 -5.06 2.48 -5.41
N VAL A 30 -3.75 2.48 -5.26
CA VAL A 30 -3.05 2.77 -4.02
C VAL A 30 -1.97 3.79 -4.27
N GLU A 31 -1.60 4.48 -3.19
CA GLU A 31 -0.42 5.31 -3.14
C GLU A 31 0.67 4.55 -2.39
N VAL A 32 1.87 4.52 -2.98
CA VAL A 32 3.04 3.86 -2.40
C VAL A 32 4.04 4.93 -2.04
N ARG A 33 4.35 5.05 -0.75
CA ARG A 33 5.26 6.08 -0.23
C ARG A 33 6.53 5.43 0.33
N ALA A 34 7.68 6.04 0.05
CA ALA A 34 8.95 5.62 0.63
C ALA A 34 9.18 6.29 1.99
N ARG A 35 9.52 5.50 3.00
CA ARG A 35 9.99 5.95 4.32
C ARG A 35 11.30 5.24 4.63
N GLY A 36 12.40 5.79 4.13
CA GLY A 36 13.69 5.08 4.13
C GLY A 36 13.61 3.77 3.34
N VAL A 37 13.91 2.66 4.02
CA VAL A 37 13.84 1.30 3.44
C VAL A 37 12.41 0.76 3.37
N GLU A 38 11.47 1.40 4.05
CA GLU A 38 10.08 0.94 4.11
C GLU A 38 9.24 1.50 2.95
N ARG A 39 8.18 0.76 2.62
CA ARG A 39 7.14 1.20 1.69
C ARG A 39 5.79 1.15 2.40
N VAL A 40 5.15 2.30 2.51
CA VAL A 40 3.81 2.44 3.10
C VAL A 40 2.80 2.49 1.97
N ILE A 41 1.82 1.60 2.02
CA ILE A 41 0.77 1.46 1.00
C ILE A 41 -0.57 1.87 1.62
N SER A 42 -1.29 2.76 0.96
CA SER A 42 -2.65 3.18 1.36
C SER A 42 -3.55 3.33 0.13
N PRO A 43 -4.87 3.09 0.22
CA PRO A 43 -5.79 3.47 -0.84
C PRO A 43 -5.66 4.96 -1.17
N VAL A 44 -5.84 5.33 -2.45
CA VAL A 44 -5.81 6.74 -2.88
C VAL A 44 -6.87 7.55 -2.12
N GLY A 45 -6.51 8.73 -1.61
CA GLY A 45 -7.42 9.63 -0.92
C GLY A 45 -7.81 9.19 0.51
N GLN A 46 -7.15 8.14 1.03
CA GLN A 46 -7.35 7.65 2.39
C GLN A 46 -6.06 7.76 3.20
N ARG A 47 -5.27 8.81 2.97
CA ARG A 47 -4.09 9.03 3.80
C ARG A 47 -4.53 9.53 5.17
N TRP A 48 -3.85 9.03 6.21
CA TRP A 48 -3.95 9.61 7.55
C TRP A 48 -3.67 11.11 7.57
N ASP A 49 -2.66 11.56 6.82
CA ASP A 49 -2.29 12.98 6.76
C ASP A 49 -3.42 13.85 6.12
N GLU A 50 -4.22 13.29 5.22
CA GLU A 50 -5.34 13.99 4.57
C GLU A 50 -6.53 14.17 5.53
N PHE A 51 -6.73 13.23 6.45
CA PHE A 51 -7.78 13.32 7.47
C PHE A 51 -7.58 14.51 8.42
N PHE A 52 -6.33 14.88 8.72
CA PHE A 52 -6.03 16.00 9.63
C PHE A 52 -5.85 17.35 8.91
N GLN A 53 -5.73 17.37 7.58
CA GLN A 53 -5.67 18.60 6.79
C GLN A 53 -7.06 19.19 6.49
N GLN A 54 -8.12 18.39 6.62
CA GLN A 54 -9.52 18.81 6.51
C GLN A 54 -10.17 19.00 7.89
N GLY A 55 -9.47 19.68 8.81
CA GLY A 55 -10.09 20.15 10.06
C GLY A 55 -11.32 21.04 9.78
N PRO A 56 -12.21 21.23 10.77
CA PRO A 56 -13.48 21.94 10.59
C PRO A 56 -13.34 23.35 10.01
#